data_AF-D4BKC8-F1
#
_entry.id   AF-D4BKC8-F1
#
_cell.length_a   1.000
_cell.length_b   1.000
_cell.length_c   1.000
_cell.angle_alpha   90.00
_cell.angle_beta   90.00
_cell.angle_gamma   90.00
#
_symmetry.space_group_name_H-M   'P 1'
#
loop_
_entity.id
_entity.type
_entity.pdbx_description
1 polymer ?
#
loop_
_entity_poly.entity_id
_entity_poly.type
_entity_poly.pdbx_seq_one_letter_code
_entity_poly.pdbx_strand_id
1 'polypeptide(L)'
;MAMTNAERQARYRRNTRERREDYTARLNTEILFGAKSALKRLALHHGLSQREMLEQLITQADDALRQSMNDEECDRYLDLTLEPLRININK
;
A
#
# COMPACT_ATOMS: atom_id res chain seq x y z
N MET A 1 20.91 5.37 -32.84
CA MET A 1 19.72 4.52 -33.05
C MET A 1 18.61 5.01 -32.14
N ALA A 2 17.43 5.31 -32.68
CA ALA A 2 16.28 5.67 -31.86
C ALA A 2 15.79 4.42 -31.10
N MET A 3 15.53 4.53 -29.80
CA MET A 3 15.03 3.41 -29.00
C MET A 3 13.71 2.89 -29.58
N THR A 4 13.61 1.57 -29.70
CA THR A 4 12.38 0.91 -30.10
C THR A 4 11.29 1.09 -29.04
N ASN A 5 10.03 0.97 -29.42
CA ASN A 5 8.91 1.10 -28.47
C ASN A 5 9.00 0.08 -27.32
N ALA A 6 9.48 -1.14 -27.61
CA ALA A 6 9.70 -2.18 -26.62
C ALA A 6 10.79 -1.80 -25.60
N GLU A 7 11.89 -1.22 -26.05
CA GLU A 7 12.96 -0.68 -25.19
C GLU A 7 12.46 0.50 -24.36
N ARG A 8 11.64 1.37 -24.94
CA ARG A 8 11.02 2.49 -24.21
C ARG A 8 10.09 1.99 -23.10
N GLN A 9 9.28 0.96 -23.35
CA GLN A 9 8.39 0.36 -22.36
C GLN A 9 9.14 -0.45 -21.30
N ALA A 10 10.19 -1.19 -21.68
CA ALA A 10 11.04 -1.88 -20.74
C ALA A 10 11.77 -0.88 -19.83
N ARG A 11 12.29 0.22 -20.40
CA ARG A 11 12.92 1.31 -19.66
C ARG A 11 11.93 2.05 -18.77
N TYR A 12 10.68 2.26 -19.22
CA TYR A 12 9.62 2.81 -18.37
C TYR A 12 9.33 1.89 -17.18
N ARG A 13 9.12 0.58 -17.42
CA ARG A 13 8.89 -0.42 -16.36
C ARG A 13 10.08 -0.52 -15.40
N ARG A 14 11.31 -0.42 -15.91
CA ARG A 14 12.55 -0.42 -15.11
C ARG A 14 12.67 0.84 -14.26
N ASN A 15 12.42 2.01 -14.86
CA ASN A 15 12.42 3.29 -14.15
C ASN A 15 11.31 3.38 -13.08
N THR A 16 10.17 2.70 -13.27
CA THR A 16 9.13 2.55 -12.23
C THR A 16 9.55 1.59 -11.12
N ARG A 17 10.41 0.60 -11.40
CA ARG A 17 10.90 -0.40 -10.42
C ARG A 17 12.14 0.06 -9.63
N GLU A 18 12.93 1.01 -10.14
CA GLU A 18 14.24 1.40 -9.58
C GLU A 18 14.27 2.79 -8.88
N ARG A 19 13.17 3.57 -8.85
CA ARG A 19 13.09 4.88 -8.14
C ARG A 19 12.96 4.78 -6.61
N ARG A 20 14.05 4.44 -5.93
CA ARG A 20 14.23 4.64 -4.47
C ARG A 20 13.86 6.08 -4.03
N GLU A 21 13.33 6.17 -2.80
CA GLU A 21 13.08 7.33 -1.91
C GLU A 21 11.65 7.93 -1.82
N ASP A 22 10.78 7.85 -2.83
CA ASP A 22 9.40 8.41 -2.77
C ASP A 22 8.32 7.43 -3.28
N TYR A 23 8.30 6.19 -2.78
CA TYR A 23 7.39 5.17 -3.32
C TYR A 23 5.97 5.28 -2.75
N THR A 24 5.05 5.83 -3.56
CA THR A 24 3.62 5.53 -3.43
C THR A 24 3.31 4.17 -4.07
N ALA A 25 2.79 3.21 -3.31
CA ALA A 25 2.26 1.96 -3.85
C ALA A 25 0.77 2.12 -4.21
N ARG A 26 0.31 1.43 -5.26
CA ARG A 26 -1.11 1.49 -5.67
C ARG A 26 -1.94 0.46 -4.90
N LEU A 27 -2.92 0.94 -4.12
CA LEU A 27 -3.96 0.10 -3.52
C LEU A 27 -5.08 -0.16 -4.56
N ASN A 28 -5.02 -1.29 -5.26
CA ASN A 28 -6.06 -1.72 -6.20
C ASN A 28 -7.19 -2.43 -5.44
N THR A 29 -8.10 -1.68 -4.84
CA THR A 29 -9.20 -2.26 -4.04
C THR A 29 -10.48 -1.46 -4.19
N GLU A 30 -11.58 -2.18 -4.40
CA GLU A 30 -12.92 -1.62 -4.31
C GLU A 30 -13.43 -1.69 -2.87
N ILE A 31 -14.10 -0.64 -2.40
CA ILE A 31 -14.65 -0.56 -1.06
C ILE A 31 -16.13 -0.20 -1.10
N LEU A 32 -16.86 -0.56 -0.05
CA LEU A 32 -18.27 -0.21 0.09
C LEU A 32 -18.47 1.32 0.08
N PHE A 33 -19.60 1.76 -0.50
CA PHE A 33 -19.95 3.18 -0.58
C PHE A 33 -20.00 3.87 0.79
N GLY A 34 -20.47 3.17 1.83
CA GLY A 34 -20.50 3.68 3.21
C GLY A 34 -19.10 4.00 3.73
N ALA A 35 -18.13 3.11 3.50
CA ALA A 35 -16.73 3.31 3.89
C ALA A 35 -16.11 4.48 3.11
N LYS A 36 -16.37 4.59 1.80
CA LYS A 36 -15.93 5.72 0.98
C LYS A 36 -16.48 7.06 1.48
N SER A 37 -17.74 7.08 1.89
CA SER A 37 -18.40 8.27 2.45
C SER A 37 -17.81 8.67 3.80
N ALA A 38 -17.52 7.70 4.66
CA ALA A 38 -16.85 7.93 5.95
C ALA A 38 -15.44 8.50 5.74
N LEU A 39 -14.64 7.89 4.86
CA LEU A 39 -13.30 8.37 4.50
C LEU A 39 -13.33 9.82 4.02
N LYS A 40 -14.31 10.18 3.18
CA LYS A 40 -14.48 11.56 2.71
C LYS A 40 -14.76 12.54 3.86
N ARG A 41 -15.65 12.18 4.80
CA ARG A 41 -15.95 13.03 5.97
C ARG A 41 -14.73 13.22 6.86
N LEU A 42 -14.00 12.14 7.15
CA LEU A 42 -12.76 12.18 7.93
C LEU A 42 -11.73 13.10 7.28
N ALA A 43 -11.45 12.89 5.99
CA ALA A 43 -10.51 13.70 5.23
C ALA A 43 -10.87 15.21 5.30
N LEU A 44 -12.14 15.55 5.07
CA LEU A 44 -12.61 16.94 5.16
C LEU A 44 -12.47 17.53 6.56
N HIS A 45 -12.83 16.78 7.60
CA HIS A 45 -12.76 17.24 8.99
C HIS A 45 -11.32 17.58 9.41
N HIS A 46 -10.34 16.79 8.93
CA HIS A 46 -8.92 16.98 9.25
C HIS A 46 -8.15 17.84 8.24
N GLY A 47 -8.81 18.34 7.19
CA GLY A 47 -8.15 19.14 6.14
C GLY A 47 -7.14 18.35 5.30
N LEU A 48 -7.32 17.04 5.20
CA LEU A 48 -6.43 16.13 4.47
C LEU A 48 -7.06 15.64 3.16
N SER A 49 -6.26 15.12 2.25
CA SER A 49 -6.76 14.32 1.14
C SER A 49 -7.28 12.96 1.64
N GLN A 50 -8.17 12.33 0.87
CA GLN A 50 -8.63 10.97 1.20
C GLN A 50 -7.50 9.94 1.15
N ARG A 51 -6.44 10.20 0.36
CA ARG A 51 -5.23 9.37 0.31
C ARG A 51 -4.48 9.46 1.65
N GLU A 52 -4.16 10.67 2.09
CA GLU A 52 -3.44 10.90 3.34
C GLU A 52 -4.22 10.38 4.55
N MET A 53 -5.52 10.61 4.58
CA MET A 53 -6.38 10.08 5.63
C MET A 53 -6.37 8.53 5.64
N LEU A 54 -6.42 7.90 4.47
CA LEU A 54 -6.36 6.44 4.37
C LEU A 54 -4.98 5.90 4.82
N GLU A 55 -3.89 6.55 4.41
CA GLU A 55 -2.53 6.21 4.85
C GLU A 55 -2.40 6.31 6.38
N GLN A 56 -2.88 7.41 6.97
CA GLN A 56 -2.87 7.58 8.42
C GLN A 56 -3.68 6.49 9.15
N LEU A 57 -4.89 6.17 8.68
CA LEU A 57 -5.71 5.13 9.29
C LEU A 57 -5.04 3.75 9.23
N ILE A 58 -4.39 3.42 8.11
CA ILE A 58 -3.68 2.14 7.94
C ILE A 58 -2.46 2.09 8.86
N THR A 59 -1.61 3.11 8.86
CA THR A 59 -0.41 3.15 9.70
C THR A 59 -0.75 3.16 11.19
N GLN A 60 -1.77 3.91 11.60
CA GLN A 60 -2.22 3.90 13.00
C GLN A 60 -2.73 2.53 13.45
N ALA A 61 -3.47 1.82 12.59
CA ALA A 61 -3.94 0.48 12.90
C ALA A 61 -2.78 -0.53 12.97
N ASP A 62 -1.81 -0.44 12.04
CA ASP A 62 -0.60 -1.27 12.03
C ASP A 62 0.25 -1.05 13.30
N ASP A 63 0.50 0.22 13.64
CA ASP A 63 1.27 0.58 14.83
C ASP A 63 0.59 0.13 16.12
N ALA A 64 -0.73 0.32 16.24
CA ALA A 64 -1.48 -0.11 17.41
C ALA A 64 -1.44 -1.64 17.58
N LEU A 65 -1.51 -2.38 16.48
CA LEU A 65 -1.39 -3.84 16.49
C LEU A 65 0.02 -4.27 16.92
N ARG A 66 1.06 -3.68 16.34
CA ARG A 66 2.46 -3.98 16.69
C ARG A 66 2.79 -3.67 18.15
N GLN A 67 2.24 -2.59 18.69
CA GLN A 67 2.39 -2.23 20.11
C GLN A 67 1.72 -3.22 21.07
N SER A 68 0.76 -4.02 20.60
CA SER A 68 0.07 -5.02 21.41
C SER A 68 0.76 -6.39 21.44
N MET A 69 1.78 -6.59 20.58
CA MET A 69 2.49 -7.85 20.38
C MET A 69 3.81 -7.89 21.16
N ASN A 70 4.26 -9.09 21.51
CA ASN A 70 5.66 -9.28 21.90
C ASN A 70 6.60 -9.31 20.67
N ASP A 71 7.91 -9.30 20.90
CA ASP A 71 8.92 -9.24 19.83
C ASP A 71 8.76 -10.41 18.83
N GLU A 72 8.55 -11.64 19.31
CA GLU A 72 8.39 -12.83 18.45
C GLU A 72 7.10 -12.79 17.61
N GLU A 73 6.02 -12.25 18.17
CA GLU A 73 4.75 -12.04 17.47
C GLU A 73 4.87 -10.93 16.43
N CYS A 74 5.56 -9.85 16.76
CA CYS A 74 5.81 -8.74 15.86
C CYS A 74 6.69 -9.18 14.67
N ASP A 75 7.75 -9.96 14.93
CA ASP A 75 8.61 -10.51 13.88
C ASP A 75 7.80 -11.38 12.90
N ARG A 76 7.00 -12.31 13.43
CA ARG A 76 6.10 -13.14 12.60
C ARG A 76 5.11 -12.32 11.78
N TYR A 77 4.59 -11.24 12.34
CA TYR A 77 3.66 -10.36 11.64
C TYR A 77 4.33 -9.61 10.48
N LEU A 78 5.56 -9.09 10.69
CA LEU A 78 6.31 -8.38 9.65
C LEU A 78 6.75 -9.31 8.52
N ASP A 79 7.06 -10.57 8.83
CA ASP A 79 7.42 -11.59 7.84
C ASP A 79 6.32 -11.86 6.81
N LEU A 80 5.04 -11.57 7.12
CA LEU A 80 3.92 -11.68 6.16
C LEU A 80 4.10 -10.81 4.91
N THR A 81 4.89 -9.75 4.99
CA THR A 81 5.20 -8.85 3.88
C THR A 81 6.38 -9.32 3.02
N LEU A 82 7.17 -10.26 3.56
CA LEU A 82 8.37 -10.81 2.92
C LEU A 82 8.07 -12.14 2.21
N GLU A 83 7.06 -12.89 2.66
CA GLU A 83 6.61 -14.08 1.95
C GLU A 83 5.87 -13.69 0.66
N PRO A 84 6.15 -14.35 -0.49
CA PRO A 84 5.39 -14.12 -1.70
C PRO A 84 3.95 -14.55 -1.43
N LEU A 85 3.04 -13.57 -1.32
CA LEU A 85 1.60 -13.74 -1.12
C LEU A 85 1.15 -15.07 -1.72
N ARG A 86 1.07 -16.11 -0.88
CA ARG A 86 0.65 -17.44 -1.30
C ARG A 86 -0.76 -17.22 -1.83
N ILE A 87 -0.91 -17.27 -3.14
CA ILE A 87 -2.20 -17.22 -3.80
C ILE A 87 -2.99 -18.35 -3.17
N ASN A 88 -3.95 -18.00 -2.31
CA ASN A 88 -4.82 -18.97 -1.69
C ASN A 88 -5.82 -19.37 -2.78
N ILE A 89 -5.38 -20.25 -3.68
CA ILE A 89 -6.24 -20.93 -4.64
C ILE A 89 -7.01 -21.96 -3.83
N ASN A 90 -8.04 -21.52 -3.12
CA ASN A 90 -9.03 -22.44 -2.60
C ASN A 90 -10.09 -22.72 -3.67
N LYS A 91 -10.00 -23.98 -4.10
CA LYS A 91 -10.88 -24.88 -4.84
C LYS A 91 -12.37 -24.58 -4.81
#